data_AF-A0A6N3T9L5-F1
#
_entry.id   AF-A0A6N3T9L5-F1
#
_cell.length_a   1.000
_cell.length_b   1.000
_cell.length_c   1.000
_cell.angle_alpha   90.00
_cell.angle_beta   90.00
_cell.angle_gamma   90.00
#
_symmetry.space_group_name_H-M   'P 1'
#
loop_
_entity.id
_entity.type
_entity.pdbx_description
1 polymer ?
#
loop_
_entity_poly.entity_id
_entity_poly.type
_entity_poly.pdbx_seq_one_letter_code
_entity_poly.pdbx_strand_id
1 'polypeptide(L)'
;MDTATGESYEVKNYNIAKNSSGLISNVIKQIIQRASQLPKDTQQNVVIDVRGQNVSRETAMTIVKKIIEKSNGILSQENITFKGTLK
;
A
#
# COMPACT_ATOMS: atom_id res chain seq x y z
N MET A 1 21.73 -5.57 20.35
CA MET A 1 21.22 -5.28 18.99
C MET A 1 19.98 -4.45 19.16
N ASP A 2 19.97 -3.24 18.63
CA ASP A 2 18.85 -2.31 18.74
C ASP A 2 17.70 -2.84 17.86
N THR A 3 16.69 -3.45 18.49
CA THR A 3 15.46 -3.94 17.84
C THR A 3 14.44 -2.80 17.76
N ALA A 4 14.84 -1.65 17.22
CA ALA A 4 13.90 -0.59 16.94
C ALA A 4 12.96 -1.08 15.83
N THR A 5 11.82 -1.65 16.21
CA THR A 5 10.69 -1.94 15.32
C THR A 5 10.13 -0.59 14.87
N GLY A 6 10.73 -0.04 13.82
CA GLY A 6 10.26 1.17 13.18
C GLY A 6 9.02 0.89 12.33
N GLU A 7 8.18 1.89 12.15
CA GLU A 7 7.09 1.85 11.19
C GLU A 7 7.34 2.89 10.09
N SER A 8 7.21 2.45 8.83
CA SER A 8 7.27 3.32 7.66
C SER A 8 5.88 3.44 7.07
N TYR A 9 5.36 4.67 6.93
CA TYR A 9 4.07 4.93 6.30
C TYR A 9 4.22 5.61 4.94
N GLU A 10 3.54 5.06 3.93
CA GLU A 10 3.46 5.62 2.59
C GLU A 10 2.01 5.99 2.26
N VAL A 11 1.74 7.26 2.00
CA VAL A 11 0.38 7.75 1.71
C VAL A 11 0.24 8.10 0.24
N LYS A 12 -0.71 7.47 -0.44
CA LYS A 12 -0.97 7.68 -1.88
C LYS A 12 -2.37 8.23 -2.12
N ASN A 13 -2.44 9.32 -2.87
CA ASN A 13 -3.70 9.92 -3.33
C ASN A 13 -3.75 9.86 -4.86
N TYR A 14 -4.36 8.80 -5.39
CA TYR A 14 -4.53 8.59 -6.83
C TYR A 14 -6.02 8.58 -7.16
N ASN A 15 -6.39 9.06 -8.35
CA ASN A 15 -7.72 8.82 -8.89
C ASN A 15 -7.84 7.33 -9.27
N ILE A 16 -8.57 6.56 -8.46
CA ILE A 16 -8.66 5.09 -8.61
C ILE A 16 -9.36 4.70 -9.90
N ALA A 17 -10.40 5.43 -10.30
CA ALA A 17 -11.15 5.17 -11.52
C ALA A 17 -10.31 5.38 -12.79
N LYS A 18 -9.38 6.35 -12.75
CA LYS A 18 -8.54 6.70 -13.92
C LYS A 18 -7.18 6.02 -13.93
N ASN A 19 -6.58 5.73 -12.77
CA ASN A 19 -5.18 5.32 -12.70
C ASN A 19 -4.84 4.39 -11.52
N SER A 20 -5.62 3.33 -11.32
CA SER A 20 -5.32 2.29 -10.33
C SER A 20 -4.04 1.51 -10.66
N SER A 21 -3.74 1.26 -11.93
CA SER A 21 -2.50 0.57 -12.35
C SER A 21 -1.24 1.37 -12.03
N GLY A 22 -1.28 2.70 -12.15
CA GLY A 22 -0.19 3.58 -11.78
C GLY A 22 0.01 3.64 -10.27
N LEU A 23 -1.08 3.66 -9.49
CA LEU A 23 -1.02 3.52 -8.03
C LEU A 23 -0.30 2.23 -7.64
N ILE A 24 -0.77 1.08 -8.14
CA ILE A 24 -0.23 -0.24 -7.83
C ILE A 24 1.27 -0.28 -8.14
N SER A 25 1.65 0.12 -9.36
CA SER A 25 3.06 0.11 -9.80
C SER A 25 3.95 1.00 -8.93
N ASN A 26 3.48 2.18 -8.52
CA ASN A 26 4.24 3.07 -7.66
C ASN A 26 4.41 2.52 -6.24
N VAL A 27 3.35 1.95 -5.66
CA VAL A 27 3.41 1.32 -4.34
C VAL A 27 4.41 0.17 -4.35
N ILE A 28 4.34 -0.74 -5.32
CA ILE A 28 5.25 -1.90 -5.40
C ILE A 28 6.72 -1.45 -5.50
N LYS A 29 7.02 -0.48 -6.36
CA LYS A 29 8.39 0.06 -6.48
C LYS A 29 8.92 0.56 -5.14
N GLN A 30 8.09 1.27 -4.38
CA GLN A 30 8.48 1.79 -3.08
C GLN A 30 8.67 0.69 -2.04
N ILE A 31 7.76 -0.30 -1.99
CA ILE A 31 7.87 -1.42 -1.05
C ILE A 31 9.15 -2.22 -1.29
N ILE A 32 9.45 -2.55 -2.55
CA ILE A 32 10.66 -3.28 -2.93
C ILE A 32 11.92 -2.46 -2.60
N GLN A 33 11.92 -1.17 -2.93
CA GLN A 33 13.05 -0.29 -2.66
C GLN A 33 13.29 -0.13 -1.15
N ARG A 34 12.23 0.06 -0.37
CA ARG A 34 12.35 0.26 1.09
C ARG A 34 12.75 -1.03 1.81
N ALA A 35 12.38 -2.20 1.30
CA ALA A 35 12.82 -3.47 1.88
C ALA A 35 14.34 -3.63 1.92
N SER A 36 15.09 -3.00 1.00
CA SER A 36 16.56 -3.00 1.02
C SER A 36 17.18 -1.80 1.74
N GLN A 37 16.41 -0.74 2.00
CA GLN A 37 16.89 0.50 2.61
C GLN A 37 16.57 0.63 4.10
N LEU A 38 15.50 0.00 4.55
CA LEU A 38 15.05 0.09 5.94
C LEU A 38 15.81 -0.91 6.82
N PRO A 39 16.00 -0.60 8.11
CA PRO A 39 16.49 -1.56 9.08
C PRO A 39 15.66 -2.84 9.05
N LYS A 40 16.32 -3.97 9.32
CA LYS A 40 15.64 -5.26 9.49
C LYS A 40 14.52 -5.12 10.52
N ASP A 41 13.39 -5.77 10.26
CA ASP A 41 12.19 -5.75 11.11
C ASP A 41 11.40 -4.42 11.13
N THR A 42 11.70 -3.47 10.21
CA THR A 42 10.85 -2.29 10.00
C THR A 42 9.54 -2.68 9.29
N GLN A 43 8.40 -2.39 9.91
CA GLN A 43 7.09 -2.62 9.30
C GLN A 43 6.79 -1.54 8.26
N GLN A 44 6.39 -1.96 7.06
CA GLN A 44 5.96 -1.05 6.00
C GLN A 44 4.43 -1.00 5.96
N ASN A 45 3.86 0.20 5.92
CA ASN A 45 2.43 0.45 5.90
C ASN A 45 2.08 1.37 4.71
N VAL A 46 0.97 1.08 4.03
CA VAL A 46 0.45 1.86 2.89
C VAL A 46 -0.95 2.37 3.20
N VAL A 47 -1.15 3.68 3.00
CA VAL A 47 -2.45 4.33 3.12
C VAL A 47 -2.87 4.84 1.75
N ILE A 48 -3.98 4.33 1.23
CA ILE A 48 -4.56 4.77 -0.04
C ILE A 48 -5.71 5.73 0.29
N ASP A 49 -5.52 7.01 -0.03
CA ASP A 49 -6.54 8.05 0.16
C ASP A 49 -7.54 8.01 -1.00
N VAL A 50 -8.78 7.67 -0.65
CA VAL A 50 -9.92 7.56 -1.57
C VAL A 50 -11.05 8.52 -1.18
N ARG A 51 -10.79 9.50 -0.31
CA ARG A 51 -11.79 10.50 0.08
C ARG A 51 -12.32 11.23 -1.14
N GLY A 52 -13.65 11.38 -1.22
CA GLY A 52 -14.33 12.02 -2.34
C GLY A 52 -14.37 11.20 -3.64
N GLN A 53 -13.89 9.95 -3.64
CA GLN A 53 -13.93 9.07 -4.81
C GLN A 53 -15.02 8.00 -4.66
N ASN A 54 -15.61 7.57 -5.78
CA ASN A 54 -16.55 6.45 -5.81
C ASN A 54 -15.78 5.14 -6.00
N VAL A 55 -15.25 4.57 -4.91
CA VAL A 55 -14.47 3.32 -4.94
C VAL A 55 -15.27 2.22 -4.25
N SER A 56 -15.59 1.15 -4.99
CA SER A 56 -16.28 -0.01 -4.42
C SER A 56 -15.33 -0.87 -3.58
N ARG A 57 -15.89 -1.63 -2.63
CA ARG A 57 -15.11 -2.61 -1.85
C ARG A 57 -14.39 -3.63 -2.74
N GLU A 58 -15.02 -4.09 -3.81
CA GLU A 58 -14.42 -5.05 -4.76
C GLU A 58 -13.22 -4.46 -5.48
N THR A 59 -13.31 -3.17 -5.86
CA THR A 59 -12.20 -2.44 -6.48
C THR A 59 -11.04 -2.30 -5.49
N ALA A 60 -11.33 -1.93 -4.24
CA ALA A 60 -10.33 -1.82 -3.18
C ALA A 60 -9.63 -3.16 -2.92
N MET A 61 -10.40 -4.25 -2.80
CA MET A 61 -9.88 -5.61 -2.63
C MET A 61 -9.01 -6.05 -3.81
N THR A 62 -9.41 -5.71 -5.04
CA THR A 62 -8.61 -6.02 -6.24
C THR A 62 -7.27 -5.29 -6.21
N ILE A 63 -7.23 -4.04 -5.75
CA ILE A 63 -5.99 -3.26 -5.59
C ILE A 63 -5.10 -3.90 -4.54
N VAL A 64 -5.64 -4.24 -3.36
CA VAL A 64 -4.93 -4.92 -2.27
C VAL A 64 -4.30 -6.21 -2.76
N LYS A 65 -5.10 -7.09 -3.38
CA LYS A 65 -4.64 -8.37 -3.91
C LYS A 65 -3.47 -8.19 -4.88
N LYS A 66 -3.61 -7.26 -5.84
CA LYS A 66 -2.55 -6.97 -6.83
C LYS A 66 -1.27 -6.41 -6.21
N ILE A 67 -1.38 -5.61 -5.14
CA ILE A 67 -0.21 -5.09 -4.42
C ILE A 67 0.51 -6.24 -3.70
N ILE A 68 -0.22 -7.07 -2.96
CA ILE A 68 0.34 -8.21 -2.21
C ILE A 68 1.05 -9.18 -3.17
N GLU A 69 0.35 -9.62 -4.22
CA GLU A 69 0.88 -10.55 -5.23
C GLU A 69 2.17 -10.02 -5.85
N LYS A 70 2.22 -8.74 -6.23
CA LYS A 70 3.38 -8.15 -6.89
C LYS A 70 4.48 -7.69 -5.93
N SER A 71 4.19 -7.57 -4.64
CA SER A 71 5.18 -7.31 -3.60
C SER A 71 5.95 -8.56 -3.19
N ASN A 72 5.62 -9.73 -3.76
CA ASN A 72 6.21 -11.02 -3.40
C ASN A 72 6.10 -11.35 -1.90
N GLY A 73 5.01 -10.91 -1.25
CA GLY A 73 4.76 -11.16 0.17
C GLY A 73 5.55 -10.24 1.13
N ILE A 74 6.27 -9.23 0.64
CA ILE A 74 6.92 -8.21 1.49
C ILE A 74 5.87 -7.42 2.28
N LEU A 75 4.70 -7.19 1.68
CA LEU A 75 3.59 -6.46 2.28
C LEU A 75 2.37 -7.38 2.39
N SER A 76 1.72 -7.38 3.55
CA SER A 76 0.50 -8.12 3.81
C SER A 76 -0.74 -7.19 3.83
N GLN A 77 -1.93 -7.78 3.86
CA GLN A 77 -3.19 -7.04 3.72
C GLN A 77 -3.41 -6.06 4.87
N GLU A 78 -3.08 -6.45 6.09
CA GLU A 78 -3.21 -5.66 7.31
C GLU A 78 -2.39 -4.38 7.28
N ASN A 79 -1.34 -4.33 6.46
CA ASN A 79 -0.51 -3.15 6.27
C ASN A 79 -1.04 -2.22 5.16
N ILE A 80 -2.16 -2.54 4.52
CA ILE A 80 -2.77 -1.69 3.48
C ILE A 80 -4.12 -1.17 4.00
N THR A 81 -4.23 0.14 4.13
CA THR A 81 -5.43 0.81 4.63
C THR A 81 -5.99 1.78 3.60
N PHE A 82 -7.32 1.92 3.59
CA PHE A 82 -7.99 2.93 2.78
C PHE A 82 -8.48 4.06 3.67
N LYS A 83 -8.04 5.28 3.38
CA LYS A 83 -8.57 6.48 4.03
C LYS A 83 -9.74 7.00 3.23
N GLY A 84 -10.96 6.83 3.76
CA GLY A 84 -12.21 7.26 3.12
C GLY A 84 -13.29 6.20 3.20
N THR A 85 -14.47 6.51 2.66
CA THR A 85 -15.60 5.57 2.64
C THR A 85 -15.59 4.77 1.33
N LEU A 86 -15.40 3.46 1.45
CA LEU A 86 -15.65 2.52 0.35
C LEU A 86 -17.16 2.34 0.18
N LYS A 87 -17.62 2.28 -1.06
CA LYS A 87 -19.02 2.05 -1.41
C LYS A 87 -19.35 0.57 -1.46
#